data_AF-A0A496PR51-F1
#
_entry.id   AF-A0A496PR51-F1
#
_cell.length_a   1.000
_cell.length_b   1.000
_cell.length_c   1.000
_cell.angle_alpha   90.00
_cell.angle_beta   90.00
_cell.angle_gamma   90.00
#
_symmetry.space_group_name_H-M   'P 1'
#
loop_
_entity.id
_entity.type
_entity.pdbx_description
1 polymer ?
#
loop_
_entity_poly.entity_id
_entity_poly.type
_entity_poly.pdbx_seq_one_letter_code
_entity_poly.pdbx_strand_id
1 'polypeptide(L)'
;MKNNKNKNSSNRCNGKTSKGVRCKGYPTVGSEYCFFHDPKKKNTRRKAQQKGGKTKIDNLSPTNEIEFTSLIESENVRKLLSDTIHQLLMGNIDDKKCRTIGYLAQVTLKSIELATVEKRLTEVESIIDKMEFN
;
A
#
# COMPACT_ATOMS: atom_id res chain seq x y z
N MET A 1 44.68 -6.93 -30.64
CA MET A 1 45.65 -7.35 -29.60
C MET A 1 44.89 -7.81 -28.37
N LYS A 2 44.96 -9.11 -28.05
CA LYS A 2 44.37 -9.72 -26.84
C LYS A 2 45.42 -9.69 -25.73
N ASN A 3 45.09 -9.07 -24.58
CA ASN A 3 45.61 -9.35 -23.22
C ASN A 3 45.02 -8.27 -22.30
N ASN A 4 44.33 -8.58 -21.21
CA ASN A 4 45.01 -9.04 -20.02
C ASN A 4 44.09 -9.90 -19.14
N LYS A 5 44.57 -11.10 -18.82
CA LYS A 5 43.95 -12.07 -17.93
C LYS A 5 43.99 -11.51 -16.51
N ASN A 6 42.84 -11.21 -15.90
CA ASN A 6 42.75 -11.16 -14.44
C ASN A 6 42.02 -12.41 -13.96
N LYS A 7 42.78 -13.52 -13.88
CA LYS A 7 42.41 -14.71 -13.13
C LYS A 7 42.57 -14.35 -11.65
N ASN A 8 41.46 -14.05 -10.97
CA ASN A 8 41.42 -14.28 -9.54
C ASN A 8 40.31 -15.28 -9.23
N SER A 9 40.75 -16.43 -8.76
CA SER A 9 40.05 -17.70 -8.62
C SER A 9 39.11 -17.67 -7.41
N SER A 10 37.94 -17.07 -7.61
CA SER A 10 36.68 -17.63 -7.13
C SER A 10 35.55 -17.02 -7.93
N ASN A 11 34.80 -17.83 -8.69
CA ASN A 11 33.58 -17.38 -9.37
C ASN A 11 32.48 -16.96 -8.37
N ARG A 12 32.79 -16.85 -7.08
CA ARG A 12 31.84 -16.64 -6.00
C ARG A 12 32.46 -15.69 -4.98
N CYS A 13 31.61 -14.84 -4.44
CA CYS A 13 31.94 -13.90 -3.39
C CYS A 13 32.63 -14.57 -2.20
N ASN A 14 33.68 -13.93 -1.68
CA ASN A 14 34.41 -14.38 -0.48
C ASN A 14 33.68 -14.07 0.85
N GLY A 15 32.54 -13.38 0.82
CA GLY A 15 31.74 -13.04 2.00
C GLY A 15 30.96 -14.23 2.57
N LYS A 16 30.53 -14.11 3.83
CA LYS A 16 29.62 -15.03 4.51
C LYS A 16 28.26 -14.37 4.71
N THR A 17 27.19 -15.15 4.58
CA THR A 17 25.83 -14.71 4.91
C THR A 17 25.68 -14.50 6.42
N SER A 18 24.54 -13.92 6.84
CA SER A 18 24.20 -13.80 8.26
C SER A 18 24.14 -15.15 9.00
N LYS A 19 23.95 -16.26 8.29
CA LYS A 19 23.98 -17.63 8.82
C LYS A 19 25.40 -18.25 8.83
N GLY A 20 26.44 -17.46 8.53
CA GLY A 20 27.84 -17.92 8.51
C GLY A 20 28.24 -18.74 7.28
N VAL A 21 27.31 -19.03 6.36
CA VAL A 21 27.56 -19.83 5.15
C VAL A 21 28.20 -18.99 4.05
N ARG A 22 29.08 -19.57 3.22
CA ARG A 22 29.72 -18.87 2.09
C ARG A 22 28.69 -18.31 1.11
N CYS A 23 28.88 -17.05 0.72
CA CYS A 23 28.01 -16.38 -0.23
C CYS A 23 28.12 -17.02 -1.62
N LYS A 24 26.96 -17.34 -2.22
CA LYS A 24 26.87 -17.87 -3.58
C LYS A 24 26.83 -16.77 -4.65
N GLY A 25 26.86 -15.48 -4.30
CA GLY A 25 26.80 -14.38 -5.26
C GLY A 25 28.09 -14.27 -6.10
N TYR A 26 28.01 -13.66 -7.29
CA TYR A 26 29.19 -13.37 -8.10
C TYR A 26 29.90 -12.09 -7.61
N PRO A 27 31.24 -12.06 -7.58
CA PRO A 27 31.98 -10.83 -7.29
C PRO A 27 31.71 -9.74 -8.34
N THR A 28 31.77 -8.47 -7.93
CA THR A 28 31.73 -7.36 -8.88
C THR A 28 33.10 -7.13 -9.51
N VAL A 29 33.15 -6.53 -10.71
CA VAL A 29 34.42 -6.22 -11.40
C VAL A 29 35.38 -5.44 -10.48
N GLY A 30 36.60 -5.96 -10.33
CA GLY A 30 37.63 -5.34 -9.48
C GLY A 30 37.47 -5.58 -7.96
N SER A 31 36.62 -6.53 -7.56
CA SER A 31 36.36 -6.89 -6.17
C SER A 31 36.31 -8.41 -6.00
N GLU A 32 36.65 -8.91 -4.82
CA GLU A 32 36.46 -10.31 -4.43
C GLU A 32 35.07 -10.58 -3.81
N TYR A 33 34.26 -9.52 -3.70
CA TYR A 33 32.95 -9.56 -3.05
C TYR A 33 31.83 -9.20 -4.03
N CYS A 34 30.63 -9.75 -3.80
CA CYS A 34 29.43 -9.31 -4.50
C CYS A 34 29.00 -7.93 -3.98
N PHE A 35 28.06 -7.29 -4.69
CA PHE A 35 27.57 -5.96 -4.33
C PHE A 35 27.14 -5.82 -2.85
N PHE A 36 26.60 -6.89 -2.25
CA PHE A 36 26.14 -6.90 -0.85
C PHE A 36 27.26 -7.05 0.18
N HIS A 37 28.32 -7.80 -0.13
CA HIS A 37 29.42 -8.05 0.79
C HIS A 37 30.63 -7.14 0.56
N ASP A 38 30.70 -6.41 -0.57
CA ASP A 38 31.80 -5.49 -0.85
C ASP A 38 31.78 -4.32 0.15
N PRO A 39 32.86 -4.12 0.95
CA PRO A 39 32.97 -2.99 1.87
C PRO A 39 32.93 -1.63 1.15
N LYS A 40 33.52 -1.51 -0.05
CA LYS A 40 33.56 -0.27 -0.85
C LYS A 40 32.15 0.15 -1.29
N LYS A 41 31.21 -0.80 -1.39
CA LYS A 41 29.81 -0.55 -1.77
C LYS A 41 28.88 -0.31 -0.58
N LYS A 42 29.38 -0.30 0.67
CA LYS A 42 28.56 -0.08 1.87
C LYS A 42 27.81 1.25 1.82
N ASN A 43 28.48 2.34 1.45
CA ASN A 43 27.85 3.66 1.35
C ASN A 43 26.82 3.75 0.22
N THR A 44 27.09 3.12 -0.93
CA THR A 44 26.13 3.08 -2.04
C THR A 44 24.88 2.29 -1.67
N ARG A 45 25.03 1.16 -0.95
CA ARG A 45 23.89 0.40 -0.43
C ARG A 45 23.07 1.20 0.56
N ARG A 46 23.73 1.89 1.51
CA ARG A 46 23.05 2.73 2.49
C ARG A 46 22.24 3.84 1.81
N LYS A 47 22.82 4.54 0.82
CA LYS A 47 22.10 5.57 0.05
C LYS A 47 20.90 4.99 -0.70
N ALA A 48 21.05 3.84 -1.34
CA ALA A 48 19.94 3.16 -2.03
C ALA A 48 18.82 2.72 -1.06
N GLN A 49 19.18 2.17 0.10
CA GLN A 49 18.22 1.79 1.16
C GLN A 49 17.49 3.01 1.72
N GLN A 50 18.19 4.10 2.00
CA GLN A 50 17.59 5.37 2.44
C GLN A 50 16.63 5.92 1.39
N LYS A 51 17.01 5.90 0.10
CA LYS A 51 16.14 6.31 -0.99
C LYS A 51 14.87 5.45 -1.06
N GLY A 52 15.01 4.12 -1.01
CA GLY A 52 13.87 3.20 -1.00
C GLY A 52 12.96 3.38 0.23
N GLY A 53 13.54 3.66 1.40
CA GLY A 53 12.79 3.96 2.62
C GLY A 53 12.01 5.27 2.53
N LYS A 54 12.61 6.34 1.99
CA LYS A 54 11.93 7.62 1.76
C LYS A 54 10.76 7.49 0.79
N THR A 55 10.95 6.78 -0.33
CA THR A 55 9.86 6.53 -1.28
C THR A 55 8.68 5.78 -0.64
N LYS A 56 8.92 4.94 0.38
CA LYS A 56 7.84 4.31 1.14
C LYS A 56 7.09 5.31 2.03
N ILE A 57 7.81 6.27 2.64
CA ILE A 57 7.23 7.31 3.50
C ILE A 57 6.46 8.34 2.68
N ASP A 58 6.97 8.77 1.52
CA ASP A 58 6.31 9.75 0.66
C ASP A 58 4.99 9.20 0.06
N ASN A 59 4.82 7.87 0.00
CA ASN A 59 3.54 7.22 -0.37
C ASN A 59 2.56 7.10 0.81
N LEU A 60 2.99 7.35 2.05
CA LEU A 60 2.12 7.71 3.15
C LEU A 60 2.02 9.23 3.14
N SER A 61 1.25 9.77 2.18
CA SER A 61 0.92 11.19 2.22
C SER A 61 0.38 11.52 3.63
N PRO A 62 0.82 12.62 4.27
CA PRO A 62 0.19 13.07 5.48
C PRO A 62 -1.29 13.20 5.13
N THR A 63 -2.12 12.57 5.93
CA THR A 63 -3.56 12.71 5.87
C THR A 63 -3.83 14.20 6.03
N ASN A 64 -3.96 14.92 4.91
CA ASN A 64 -4.87 16.06 4.89
C ASN A 64 -6.12 15.50 5.55
N GLU A 65 -6.53 16.11 6.66
CA GLU A 65 -7.73 15.74 7.40
C GLU A 65 -8.89 15.71 6.41
N ILE A 66 -9.11 14.55 5.78
CA ILE A 66 -10.36 14.27 5.12
C ILE A 66 -11.29 14.18 6.31
N GLU A 67 -12.06 15.23 6.54
CA GLU A 67 -13.16 15.25 7.51
C GLU A 67 -14.02 14.01 7.23
N PHE A 68 -13.72 12.93 7.97
CA PHE A 68 -14.32 11.61 7.78
C PHE A 68 -15.82 11.65 8.11
N THR A 69 -16.25 12.73 8.78
CA THR A 69 -17.62 13.15 9.05
C THR A 69 -18.51 13.28 7.82
N SER A 70 -17.94 13.34 6.61
CA SER A 70 -18.70 13.53 5.37
C SER A 70 -19.51 12.29 4.92
N LEU A 71 -19.11 11.05 5.21
CA LEU A 71 -19.70 9.87 4.53
C LEU A 71 -20.96 9.26 5.19
N ILE A 72 -21.59 9.96 6.13
CA ILE A 72 -22.84 9.51 6.77
C ILE A 72 -24.01 9.55 5.77
N GLU A 73 -23.96 10.47 4.81
CA GLU A 73 -25.00 10.62 3.79
C GLU A 73 -24.63 9.89 2.50
N SER A 74 -25.62 9.23 1.90
CA SER A 74 -25.44 8.52 0.63
C SER A 74 -24.97 9.44 -0.50
N GLU A 75 -25.35 10.72 -0.48
CA GLU A 75 -24.91 11.73 -1.44
C GLU A 75 -23.40 11.96 -1.41
N ASN A 76 -22.81 11.99 -0.22
CA ASN A 76 -21.37 12.19 -0.06
C ASN A 76 -20.59 10.95 -0.51
N VAL A 77 -21.16 9.75 -0.32
CA VAL A 77 -20.59 8.51 -0.90
C VAL A 77 -20.64 8.53 -2.42
N ARG A 78 -21.72 9.05 -3.03
CA ARG A 78 -21.82 9.22 -4.49
C ARG A 78 -20.76 10.18 -5.03
N LYS A 79 -20.56 11.33 -4.38
CA LYS A 79 -19.51 12.29 -4.74
C LYS A 79 -18.12 11.67 -4.67
N LEU A 80 -17.80 10.98 -3.57
CA LEU A 80 -16.54 10.24 -3.41
C LEU A 80 -16.29 9.24 -4.56
N LEU A 81 -17.30 8.45 -4.92
CA LEU A 81 -17.18 7.48 -6.01
C LEU A 81 -16.96 8.17 -7.36
N SER A 82 -17.67 9.27 -7.64
CA SER A 82 -17.49 10.07 -8.85
C SER A 82 -16.06 10.60 -8.97
N ASP A 83 -15.52 11.18 -7.89
CA ASP A 83 -14.15 11.70 -7.84
C ASP A 83 -13.12 10.59 -7.97
N THR A 84 -13.37 9.44 -7.36
CA THR A 84 -12.49 8.26 -7.45
C THR A 84 -12.44 7.72 -8.88
N ILE A 85 -13.58 7.66 -9.58
CA ILE A 85 -13.65 7.25 -10.99
C ILE A 85 -12.86 8.23 -11.85
N HIS A 86 -13.06 9.54 -11.65
CA HIS A 86 -12.31 10.56 -12.38
C HIS A 86 -10.80 10.37 -12.18
N GLN A 87 -10.34 10.26 -10.92
CA GLN A 87 -8.92 10.08 -10.63
C GLN A 87 -8.35 8.81 -11.25
N LEU A 88 -9.13 7.72 -11.28
CA LEU A 88 -8.73 6.45 -11.89
C LEU A 88 -8.53 6.61 -13.39
N LEU A 89 -9.49 7.24 -14.07
CA LEU A 89 -9.43 7.50 -15.51
C LEU A 89 -8.25 8.41 -15.89
N MET A 90 -7.85 9.32 -14.99
CA MET A 90 -6.68 10.17 -15.15
C MET A 90 -5.35 9.48 -14.81
N GLY A 91 -5.38 8.25 -14.29
CA GLY A 91 -4.18 7.53 -13.85
C GLY A 91 -3.55 8.07 -12.55
N ASN A 92 -4.29 8.89 -11.80
CA ASN A 92 -3.81 9.53 -10.56
C ASN A 92 -3.91 8.61 -9.33
N ILE A 93 -4.67 7.52 -9.43
CA ILE A 93 -4.88 6.54 -8.38
C ILE A 93 -4.72 5.14 -8.98
N ASP A 94 -4.22 4.20 -8.19
CA ASP A 94 -4.04 2.81 -8.62
C ASP A 94 -5.33 1.99 -8.45
N ASP A 95 -5.48 0.95 -9.28
CA ASP A 95 -6.64 0.04 -9.26
C ASP A 95 -6.92 -0.58 -7.89
N LYS A 96 -5.87 -0.82 -7.09
CA LYS A 96 -6.01 -1.47 -5.77
C LYS A 96 -6.66 -0.52 -4.76
N LYS A 97 -6.27 0.75 -4.75
CA LYS A 97 -6.89 1.81 -3.96
C LYS A 97 -8.32 2.03 -4.40
N CYS A 98 -8.59 2.13 -5.71
CA CYS A 98 -9.95 2.26 -6.23
C CYS A 98 -10.86 1.10 -5.82
N ARG A 99 -10.37 -0.14 -5.92
CA ARG A 99 -11.12 -1.33 -5.50
C ARG A 99 -11.44 -1.30 -4.00
N THR A 100 -10.49 -0.86 -3.19
CA THR A 100 -10.68 -0.72 -1.73
C THR A 100 -11.74 0.34 -1.43
N ILE A 101 -11.67 1.51 -2.08
CA ILE A 101 -12.65 2.58 -1.93
C ILE A 101 -14.05 2.10 -2.35
N GLY A 102 -14.17 1.44 -3.51
CA GLY A 102 -15.45 0.91 -4.00
C GLY A 102 -16.08 -0.11 -3.05
N TYR A 103 -15.27 -1.01 -2.48
CA TYR A 103 -15.74 -1.97 -1.48
C TYR A 103 -16.25 -1.28 -0.20
N LEU A 104 -15.47 -0.34 0.35
CA LEU A 104 -15.87 0.39 1.56
C LEU A 104 -17.12 1.24 1.31
N ALA A 105 -17.21 1.93 0.18
CA ALA A 105 -18.39 2.69 -0.21
C ALA A 105 -19.66 1.82 -0.29
N GLN A 106 -19.53 0.60 -0.84
CA GLN A 106 -20.64 -0.37 -0.87
C GLN A 106 -21.10 -0.74 0.54
N VAL A 107 -20.17 -1.04 1.45
CA VAL A 107 -20.50 -1.36 2.85
C VAL A 107 -21.18 -0.17 3.54
N THR A 108 -20.69 1.06 3.33
CA THR A 108 -21.28 2.27 3.89
C THR A 108 -22.71 2.49 3.39
N LEU A 109 -22.94 2.41 2.07
CA LEU A 109 -24.29 2.56 1.51
C LEU A 109 -25.26 1.52 2.07
N LYS A 110 -24.79 0.27 2.23
CA LYS A 110 -25.61 -0.79 2.82
C LYS A 110 -25.96 -0.50 4.28
N SER A 111 -25.02 0.04 5.06
CA SER A 111 -25.28 0.45 6.44
C SER A 111 -26.30 1.59 6.52
N ILE A 112 -26.24 2.57 5.62
CA ILE A 112 -27.19 3.69 5.55
C ILE A 112 -28.60 3.18 5.21
N GLU A 113 -28.69 2.29 4.23
CA GLU A 113 -29.95 1.65 3.84
C GLU A 113 -30.57 0.88 5.01
N LEU A 114 -29.77 0.06 5.70
CA LEU A 114 -30.22 -0.73 6.85
C LEU A 114 -30.73 0.15 7.98
N ALA A 115 -29.98 1.20 8.36
CA ALA A 115 -30.39 2.13 9.40
C ALA A 115 -31.72 2.85 9.05
N THR A 116 -31.95 3.14 7.77
CA THR A 116 -33.21 3.73 7.31
C THR A 116 -34.38 2.75 7.44
N VAL A 117 -34.16 1.47 7.11
CA VAL A 117 -35.17 0.41 7.27
C VAL A 117 -35.48 0.15 8.74
N GLU A 118 -34.46 0.03 9.59
CA GLU A 118 -34.61 -0.16 11.04
C GLU A 118 -35.45 0.97 11.66
N LYS A 119 -35.15 2.23 11.30
CA LYS A 119 -35.94 3.38 11.78
C LYS A 119 -37.42 3.27 11.42
N ARG A 120 -37.72 2.94 10.15
CA ARG A 120 -39.10 2.76 9.69
C ARG A 120 -39.80 1.59 10.37
N LEU A 121 -39.07 0.51 10.64
CA LEU A 121 -39.59 -0.63 11.36
C LEU A 121 -39.97 -0.25 12.79
N THR A 122 -39.09 0.45 13.51
CA THR A 122 -39.38 0.96 14.85
C THR A 122 -40.58 1.91 14.88
N GLU A 123 -40.74 2.77 13.87
CA GLU A 123 -41.91 3.65 13.75
C GLU A 123 -43.21 2.83 13.58
N VAL A 124 -43.18 1.78 12.76
CA VAL A 124 -44.33 0.88 12.55
C VAL A 124 -44.65 0.08 13.81
N GLU A 125 -43.65 -0.52 14.45
CA GLU A 125 -43.80 -1.27 15.71
C GLU A 125 -44.41 -0.39 16.80
N SER A 126 -43.95 0.85 16.94
CA SER A 126 -44.52 1.80 17.92
C SER A 126 -45.98 2.15 17.65
N ILE A 127 -46.42 2.16 16.38
CA ILE A 127 -47.82 2.40 16.03
C ILE A 127 -48.66 1.17 16.39
N ILE A 128 -48.17 -0.03 16.07
CA ILE A 128 -48.85 -1.30 16.40
C ILE A 128 -49.03 -1.42 17.92
N ASP A 129 -47.98 -1.19 18.70
CA ASP A 129 -48.06 -1.21 20.16
C ASP A 129 -49.16 -0.26 20.66
N LYS A 130 -49.22 0.97 20.15
CA LYS A 130 -50.25 1.95 20.53
C LYS A 130 -51.66 1.54 20.12
N MET A 131 -51.82 0.71 19.08
CA MET A 131 -53.11 0.20 18.64
C MET A 131 -53.58 -0.99 19.49
N GLU A 132 -52.67 -1.84 19.97
CA GLU A 132 -53.00 -3.00 20.81
C GLU A 132 -53.37 -2.62 22.26
N PHE A 133 -53.02 -1.42 22.71
CA PHE A 133 -53.38 -0.89 24.04
C PHE A 133 -54.56 0.11 24.04
N ASN A 134 -55.31 0.23 22.95
CA ASN A 134 -56.61 0.94 22.88
C ASN A 134 -57.77 -0.03 22.64
#